data_AF-A0A1B6KRK7-F1
#
_entry.id   AF-A0A1B6KRK7-F1
#
_cell.length_a   1.000
_cell.length_b   1.000
_cell.length_c   1.000
_cell.angle_alpha   90.00
_cell.angle_beta   90.00
_cell.angle_gamma   90.00
#
_symmetry.space_group_name_H-M   'P 1'
#
loop_
_entity.id
_entity.type
_entity.pdbx_description
1 polymer ?
#
loop_
_entity_poly.entity_id
_entity_poly.type
_entity_poly.pdbx_seq_one_letter_code
_entity_poly.pdbx_strand_id
1 'polypeptide(L)'
;MLKMEVNKHNTKRKSKQNTNCSEICRLCMAKNAKVPIFPDKNELKVDKGPPLVCKIMSSVNILMRKDDGLPSHICCDCASKVESTYDFLRLCEMSDSFLRQYLDFGLDISRKIHDI
;
A
#
# COMPACT_ATOMS: atom_id res chain seq x y z
N MET A 1 -42.45 5.09 -57.43
CA MET A 1 -42.02 6.45 -57.02
C MET A 1 -42.19 6.52 -55.51
N LEU A 2 -41.21 6.65 -54.62
CA LEU A 2 -39.76 6.74 -54.64
C LEU A 2 -39.30 6.11 -53.31
N LYS A 3 -38.23 5.30 -53.34
CA LYS A 3 -37.50 4.88 -52.14
C LYS A 3 -36.71 6.08 -51.61
N MET A 4 -36.67 6.27 -50.29
CA MET A 4 -35.54 6.92 -49.63
C MET A 4 -35.21 6.16 -48.34
N GLU A 5 -34.12 5.41 -48.41
CA GLU A 5 -33.39 4.84 -47.29
C GLU A 5 -32.56 5.95 -46.65
N VAL A 6 -32.55 6.04 -45.31
CA VAL A 6 -31.51 6.79 -44.59
C VAL A 6 -30.81 5.86 -43.61
N ASN A 7 -29.50 5.87 -43.75
CA ASN A 7 -28.52 4.89 -43.32
C ASN A 7 -28.07 5.12 -41.86
N LYS A 8 -27.90 3.99 -41.17
CA LYS A 8 -27.09 3.72 -39.96
C LYS A 8 -26.38 4.91 -39.31
N HIS A 9 -26.76 5.21 -38.07
CA HIS A 9 -25.77 5.56 -37.05
C HIS A 9 -25.66 4.40 -36.07
N ASN A 10 -24.76 3.49 -36.45
CA ASN A 10 -24.27 2.39 -35.66
C ASN A 10 -23.40 2.95 -34.53
N THR A 11 -24.01 3.43 -33.44
CA THR A 11 -23.28 3.72 -32.20
C THR A 11 -22.95 2.39 -31.52
N LYS A 12 -21.95 1.67 -32.07
CA LYS A 12 -21.23 0.63 -31.34
C LYS A 12 -20.66 1.30 -30.09
N ARG A 13 -21.37 1.19 -28.97
CA ARG A 13 -20.81 1.39 -27.64
C ARG A 13 -19.60 0.46 -27.56
N LYS A 14 -18.39 1.03 -27.66
CA LYS A 14 -17.14 0.30 -27.44
C LYS A 14 -17.30 -0.41 -26.10
N SER A 15 -17.26 -1.74 -26.13
CA SER A 15 -17.18 -2.57 -24.95
C SER A 15 -16.05 -2.03 -24.07
N LYS A 16 -16.39 -1.73 -22.81
CA LYS A 16 -15.45 -1.30 -21.78
C LYS A 16 -14.36 -2.39 -21.72
N GLN A 17 -13.17 -2.10 -22.23
CA GLN A 17 -12.08 -3.05 -22.13
C GLN A 17 -11.81 -3.25 -20.63
N ASN A 18 -12.07 -4.46 -20.14
CA ASN A 18 -11.62 -4.92 -18.83
C ASN A 18 -10.09 -4.96 -18.88
N THR A 19 -9.46 -3.81 -18.68
CA THR A 19 -8.03 -3.73 -18.47
C THR A 19 -7.79 -4.34 -17.09
N ASN A 20 -7.34 -5.59 -17.09
CA ASN A 20 -7.02 -6.28 -15.85
C ASN A 20 -5.83 -5.56 -15.21
N CYS A 21 -6.12 -4.70 -14.23
CA CYS A 21 -5.13 -3.89 -13.53
C CYS A 21 -4.34 -4.71 -12.50
N SER A 22 -4.57 -6.04 -12.42
CA SER A 22 -3.95 -6.91 -11.42
C SER A 22 -2.43 -6.97 -11.50
N GLU A 23 -1.85 -6.69 -12.68
CA GLU A 23 -0.39 -6.70 -12.89
C GLU A 23 0.27 -5.35 -12.57
N ILE A 24 -0.52 -4.29 -12.35
CA ILE A 24 -0.02 -2.93 -12.12
C ILE A 24 0.23 -2.72 -10.62
N CYS A 25 1.46 -2.33 -10.28
CA CYS A 25 1.81 -2.01 -8.90
C CYS A 25 1.05 -0.75 -8.47
N ARG A 26 0.29 -0.84 -7.36
CA ARG A 26 -0.48 0.30 -6.84
C ARG A 26 0.39 1.52 -6.49
N LEU A 27 1.64 1.30 -6.09
CA LEU A 27 2.53 2.36 -5.60
C LEU A 27 3.38 3.02 -6.70
N CYS A 28 3.86 2.24 -7.68
CA CYS A 28 4.78 2.76 -8.71
C CYS A 28 4.29 2.58 -10.15
N MET A 29 3.10 1.99 -10.36
CA MET A 29 2.49 1.72 -11.66
C MET A 29 3.27 0.77 -12.59
N ALA A 30 4.35 0.16 -12.12
CA ALA A 30 5.08 -0.86 -12.88
C ALA A 30 4.23 -2.12 -13.09
N LYS A 31 4.34 -2.75 -14.26
CA LYS A 31 3.60 -3.97 -14.65
C LYS A 31 4.28 -5.24 -14.11
N ASN A 32 4.47 -5.33 -12.81
CA ASN A 32 5.13 -6.45 -12.13
C ASN A 32 4.59 -6.66 -10.70
N ALA A 33 3.33 -6.32 -10.46
CA ALA A 33 2.70 -6.53 -9.16
C ALA A 33 2.55 -8.02 -8.84
N LYS A 34 2.95 -8.42 -7.64
CA LYS A 34 2.95 -9.82 -7.17
C LYS A 34 2.53 -9.98 -5.71
N VAL A 35 2.62 -8.92 -4.91
CA VAL A 35 2.40 -8.96 -3.46
C VAL A 35 1.01 -8.39 -3.15
N PRO A 36 0.10 -9.13 -2.51
CA PRO A 36 -1.22 -8.63 -2.14
C PRO A 36 -1.10 -7.58 -1.01
N ILE A 37 -1.82 -6.46 -1.14
CA ILE A 37 -1.81 -5.38 -0.14
C ILE A 37 -2.62 -5.76 1.11
N PHE A 38 -3.77 -6.41 0.88
CA PHE A 38 -4.73 -6.75 1.91
C PHE A 38 -4.57 -8.24 2.27
N PRO A 39 -4.50 -8.59 3.56
CA PRO A 39 -4.37 -9.98 3.99
C PRO A 39 -5.60 -10.78 3.58
N ASP A 40 -5.40 -12.06 3.31
CA ASP A 40 -6.52 -13.00 3.21
C ASP A 40 -7.15 -13.21 4.59
N LYS A 41 -8.44 -13.57 4.61
CA LYS A 41 -9.24 -13.70 5.83
C LYS A 41 -8.63 -14.68 6.86
N ASN A 42 -7.77 -15.58 6.41
CA ASN A 42 -7.13 -16.61 7.23
C ASN A 42 -5.67 -16.27 7.64
N GLU A 43 -5.14 -15.13 7.20
CA GLU A 43 -3.72 -14.76 7.39
C GLU A 43 -3.47 -13.76 8.52
N LEU A 44 -4.53 -13.30 9.20
CA LEU A 44 -4.42 -12.43 10.36
C LEU A 44 -3.90 -13.22 11.58
N LYS A 45 -2.63 -13.63 11.53
CA LYS A 45 -1.94 -14.29 12.65
C LYS A 45 -1.35 -13.22 13.56
N VAL A 46 -1.62 -13.35 14.86
CA VAL A 46 -1.17 -12.42 15.92
C VAL A 46 0.36 -12.24 15.91
N ASP A 47 1.11 -13.24 15.44
CA ASP A 47 2.57 -13.27 15.54
C ASP A 47 3.31 -12.62 14.35
N LYS A 48 2.60 -12.16 13.30
CA LYS A 48 3.23 -11.67 12.05
C LYS A 48 3.39 -10.15 11.95
N GLY A 49 3.11 -9.42 13.04
CA GLY A 49 3.12 -7.96 13.05
C GLY A 49 1.98 -7.34 12.22
N PRO A 50 2.00 -6.01 12.00
CA PRO A 50 0.90 -5.33 11.33
C PRO A 50 0.77 -5.74 9.86
N PRO A 51 -0.47 -5.78 9.30
CA PRO A 51 -0.69 -6.05 7.88
C PRO A 51 0.03 -5.04 6.97
N LEU A 52 0.38 -5.48 5.75
CA LEU A 52 1.07 -4.63 4.76
C LEU A 52 0.31 -3.33 4.47
N VAL A 53 -1.01 -3.38 4.32
CA VAL A 53 -1.83 -2.16 4.15
C VAL A 53 -1.62 -1.15 5.30
N CYS A 54 -1.50 -1.61 6.54
CA CYS A 54 -1.25 -0.74 7.69
C CYS A 54 0.15 -0.13 7.60
N LYS A 55 1.16 -0.93 7.28
CA LYS A 55 2.53 -0.44 7.08
C LYS A 55 2.59 0.61 5.98
N ILE A 56 1.91 0.39 4.85
CA ILE A 56 1.83 1.37 3.75
C ILE A 56 1.21 2.68 4.25
N MET A 57 0.02 2.63 4.87
CA MET A 57 -0.68 3.84 5.32
C MET A 57 0.06 4.59 6.44
N SER A 58 0.89 3.91 7.23
CA SER A 58 1.79 4.54 8.19
C SER A 58 3.02 5.15 7.52
N SER A 59 3.56 4.48 6.49
CA SER A 59 4.76 4.93 5.76
C SER A 59 4.49 6.05 4.77
N VAL A 60 3.29 6.14 4.22
CA VAL A 60 2.88 7.18 3.26
C VAL A 60 1.50 7.71 3.62
N ASN A 61 1.30 9.02 3.46
CA ASN A 61 0.02 9.68 3.75
C ASN A 61 -1.04 9.42 2.64
N ILE A 62 -1.32 8.15 2.37
CA ILE A 62 -2.24 7.67 1.34
C ILE A 62 -3.19 6.67 1.98
N LEU A 63 -4.50 6.95 1.93
CA LEU A 63 -5.53 6.03 2.39
C LEU A 63 -5.74 4.90 1.35
N MET A 64 -5.72 3.65 1.80
CA MET A 64 -5.97 2.48 0.95
C MET A 64 -7.16 1.67 1.44
N ARG A 65 -8.08 1.35 0.53
CA ARG A 65 -9.27 0.54 0.83
C ARG A 65 -9.38 -0.61 -0.17
N LYS A 66 -9.98 -1.73 0.25
CA LYS A 66 -10.07 -2.94 -0.58
C LYS A 66 -11.03 -2.75 -1.78
N ASP A 67 -11.94 -1.80 -1.69
CA ASP A 67 -13.08 -1.55 -2.58
C ASP A 67 -12.99 -0.21 -3.33
N ASP A 68 -11.81 0.42 -3.39
CA ASP A 68 -11.62 1.71 -4.06
C ASP A 68 -11.43 1.63 -5.59
N GLY A 69 -11.46 0.43 -6.16
CA GLY A 69 -11.34 0.21 -7.61
C GLY A 69 -9.90 0.35 -8.15
N LEU A 70 -8.90 0.48 -7.28
CA LEU A 70 -7.48 0.55 -7.64
C LEU A 70 -6.80 -0.83 -7.55
N PRO A 71 -5.57 -1.00 -8.09
CA PRO A 71 -4.85 -2.26 -7.97
C PRO A 71 -4.71 -2.72 -6.52
N SER A 72 -4.96 -4.01 -6.27
CA SER A 72 -4.87 -4.60 -4.92
C SER A 72 -3.51 -5.23 -4.61
N HIS A 73 -2.51 -5.02 -5.48
CA HIS A 73 -1.18 -5.59 -5.39
C HIS A 73 -0.07 -4.55 -5.58
N ILE A 74 1.11 -4.83 -5.04
CA ILE A 74 2.35 -4.08 -5.28
C ILE A 74 3.45 -4.99 -5.82
N CYS A 75 4.50 -4.40 -6.39
CA CYS A 75 5.71 -5.12 -6.76
C CYS A 75 6.62 -5.36 -5.54
N CYS A 76 7.54 -6.32 -5.65
CA CYS A 76 8.46 -6.66 -4.57
C CYS A 76 9.31 -5.47 -4.12
N ASP A 77 9.78 -4.63 -5.06
CA ASP A 77 10.63 -3.47 -4.74
C ASP A 77 9.88 -2.46 -3.85
N CYS A 78 8.61 -2.22 -4.14
CA CYS A 78 7.77 -1.36 -3.31
C CYS A 78 7.48 -2.00 -1.95
N ALA A 79 7.29 -3.32 -1.89
CA ALA A 79 7.09 -4.03 -0.63
C ALA A 79 8.32 -3.90 0.28
N SER A 80 9.53 -4.16 -0.24
CA SER A 80 10.77 -4.02 0.50
C SER A 80 10.99 -2.59 0.99
N LYS A 81 10.72 -1.58 0.15
CA LYS A 81 10.79 -0.16 0.57
C LYS A 81 9.82 0.15 1.71
N VAL A 82 8.58 -0.33 1.63
CA VAL A 82 7.57 -0.12 2.67
C VAL A 82 8.02 -0.74 4.00
N GLU A 83 8.57 -1.95 3.98
CA GLU A 83 9.11 -2.60 5.18
C GLU A 83 10.25 -1.78 5.79
N SER A 84 11.27 -1.43 5.01
CA SER A 84 12.38 -0.60 5.50
C SER A 84 11.94 0.76 6.01
N THR A 85 10.98 1.42 5.35
CA THR A 85 10.42 2.69 5.81
C THR A 85 9.64 2.52 7.11
N TYR A 86 8.84 1.47 7.23
CA TYR A 86 8.05 1.21 8.43
C TYR A 86 8.96 0.95 9.64
N ASP A 87 10.00 0.14 9.47
CA ASP A 87 10.98 -0.12 10.54
C ASP A 87 11.73 1.16 10.95
N PHE A 88 12.10 1.99 9.98
CA PHE A 88 12.72 3.29 10.24
C PHE A 88 11.79 4.23 11.01
N LEU A 89 10.50 4.30 10.64
CA LEU A 89 9.51 5.08 11.39
C LEU A 89 9.39 4.61 12.84
N ARG A 90 9.33 3.29 13.07
CA ARG A 90 9.30 2.73 14.42
C ARG A 90 10.55 3.06 15.24
N LEU A 91 11.72 2.99 14.61
CA LEU A 91 12.96 3.40 15.25
C LEU A 91 12.90 4.87 15.67
N CYS A 92 12.44 5.76 14.79
CA CYS A 92 12.28 7.18 15.11
C CYS A 92 11.28 7.42 16.25
N GLU A 93 10.10 6.78 16.22
CA GLU A 93 9.07 6.88 17.27
C GLU A 93 9.63 6.43 18.63
N MET A 94 10.30 5.28 18.68
CA MET A 94 10.89 4.75 19.90
C MET A 94 12.02 5.65 20.42
N SER A 95 12.85 6.19 19.50
CA SER A 95 13.95 7.07 19.86
C SER A 95 13.44 8.39 20.43
N ASP A 96 12.44 9.02 19.80
CA ASP A 96 11.82 10.26 20.30
C ASP A 96 11.16 10.02 21.67
N SER A 97 10.38 8.96 21.82
CA SER A 97 9.76 8.61 23.11
C SER A 97 10.81 8.41 24.21
N PHE A 98 11.91 7.72 23.91
CA PHE A 98 12.97 7.47 24.89
C PHE A 98 13.71 8.76 25.27
N LEU A 99 14.06 9.59 24.29
CA LEU A 99 14.74 10.87 24.53
C LEU A 99 13.87 11.83 25.36
N ARG A 100 12.55 11.87 25.13
CA ARG A 100 11.63 12.64 25.97
C ARG A 100 11.58 12.14 27.41
N GLN A 101 11.46 10.83 27.60
CA GLN A 101 11.48 10.24 28.95
C GLN A 101 12.82 10.49 29.66
N TYR A 102 13.93 10.46 28.94
CA TYR A 102 15.23 10.85 29.48
C TYR A 102 15.22 12.29 30.01
N LEU A 103 14.71 13.24 29.22
CA LEU A 103 14.65 14.64 29.61
C LEU A 103 13.67 14.87 30.78
N ASP A 104 12.54 14.16 30.80
CA ASP A 104 11.49 14.33 31.81
C ASP A 104 11.84 13.67 33.16
N PHE A 105 12.57 12.55 33.15
CA PHE A 105 12.81 11.73 34.34
C PHE A 105 14.30 11.52 34.69
N GLY A 106 15.24 12.07 33.92
CA GLY A 106 16.68 11.94 34.18
C GLY A 106 17.19 10.50 34.12
N LEU A 107 16.59 9.64 33.28
CA LEU A 107 17.03 8.25 33.08
C LEU A 107 18.47 8.21 32.53
N ASP A 108 19.16 7.07 32.51
CA ASP A 108 20.51 7.00 31.91
C ASP A 108 20.46 6.48 30.46
N ILE A 109 20.94 7.27 29.50
CA ILE A 109 20.98 6.92 28.05
C ILE A 109 21.96 5.77 27.78
N SER A 110 22.98 5.61 28.61
CA SER A 110 24.09 4.68 28.41
C SER A 110 23.64 3.22 28.35
N ARG A 111 22.48 2.90 28.92
CA ARG A 111 21.94 1.53 29.01
C ARG A 111 21.35 1.00 27.69
N LYS A 112 20.94 1.84 26.75
CA LYS A 112 20.27 1.40 25.50
C LYS A 112 21.14 1.41 24.24
N ILE A 113 22.33 2.00 24.29
CA ILE A 113 23.28 1.99 23.16
C ILE A 113 23.74 0.55 22.83
N HIS A 114 23.65 -0.37 23.79
CA HIS A 114 24.07 -1.76 23.63
C HIS A 114 23.02 -2.70 23.00
N ASP A 115 21.78 -2.27 22.81
CA ASP A 115 20.65 -3.13 22.37
C ASP A 115 20.04 -2.72 21.01
N ILE A 116 20.70 -1.85 20.25
CA ILE A 116 20.36 -1.48 18.86
C ILE A 116 21.43 -2.05 17.93
#